data_AF-A0A9W6B6U8-F1
#
_entry.id   AF-A0A9W6B6U8-F1
#
_cell.length_a   1.000
_cell.length_b   1.000
_cell.length_c   1.000
_cell.angle_alpha   90.00
_cell.angle_beta   90.00
_cell.angle_gamma   90.00
#
_symmetry.space_group_name_H-M   'P 1'
#
loop_
_entity.id
_entity.type
_entity.pdbx_description
1 polymer ?
#
loop_
_entity_poly.entity_id
_entity_poly.type
_entity_poly.pdbx_seq_one_letter_code
_entity_poly.pdbx_strand_id
1 'polypeptide(L)'
;MYSIEKIKNKIAMKKFVIAASMLLGSFSTFAMNPLVPVTTNETVVVIQDYKEIKVSELPKAVTDAFAKDFPDSTITKAYVNEEMKYKLSVTTPESTTTLYANEKGEWIEE
;
A
#
# COMPACT_ATOMS: atom_id res chain seq x y z
N MET A 1 -30.98 -56.87 28.33
CA MET A 1 -29.62 -56.30 28.38
C MET A 1 -29.68 -55.12 29.33
N TYR A 2 -29.24 -55.31 30.58
CA TYR A 2 -29.35 -54.32 31.64
C TYR A 2 -28.20 -53.30 31.54
N SER A 3 -28.55 -52.05 31.88
CA SER A 3 -27.70 -50.90 32.19
C SER A 3 -26.55 -51.20 33.18
N ILE A 4 -25.80 -50.14 33.52
CA ILE A 4 -24.81 -49.95 34.61
C ILE A 4 -23.35 -50.36 34.36
N GLU A 5 -22.61 -49.48 33.70
CA GLU A 5 -21.24 -49.14 34.13
C GLU A 5 -21.07 -47.61 34.17
N LYS A 6 -21.64 -47.02 35.23
CA LYS A 6 -21.19 -45.74 35.77
C LYS A 6 -19.79 -45.96 36.40
N ILE A 7 -19.14 -44.83 36.70
CA ILE A 7 -18.14 -44.61 37.78
C ILE A 7 -16.67 -44.71 37.33
N LYS A 8 -16.13 -43.59 36.81
CA LYS A 8 -14.90 -42.93 37.32
C LYS A 8 -14.48 -41.78 36.39
N ASN A 9 -15.14 -40.63 36.50
CA ASN A 9 -14.36 -39.40 36.71
C ASN A 9 -15.23 -38.34 37.38
N LYS A 10 -15.21 -38.44 38.70
CA LYS A 10 -15.80 -37.53 39.66
C LYS A 10 -14.76 -36.43 39.90
N ILE A 11 -15.23 -35.19 40.07
CA ILE A 11 -14.53 -34.10 40.78
C ILE A 11 -13.50 -33.33 39.93
N ALA A 12 -13.94 -32.21 39.33
CA ALA A 12 -13.28 -30.90 39.49
C ALA A 12 -13.97 -29.85 38.60
N MET A 13 -14.90 -29.10 39.17
CA MET A 13 -14.96 -27.63 39.10
C MET A 13 -16.29 -27.18 39.72
N LYS A 14 -16.21 -26.91 41.01
CA LYS A 14 -17.22 -26.20 41.78
C LYS A 14 -16.57 -24.87 42.12
N LYS A 15 -17.34 -23.79 41.98
CA LYS A 15 -17.19 -22.45 42.59
C LYS A 15 -16.41 -21.40 41.79
N PHE A 16 -16.95 -20.19 41.90
CA PHE A 16 -16.43 -18.87 41.53
C PHE A 16 -16.66 -18.39 40.09
N VAL A 17 -17.86 -17.85 39.86
CA VAL A 17 -17.99 -16.70 38.95
C VAL A 17 -18.09 -15.47 39.84
N ILE A 18 -16.98 -14.73 39.91
CA ILE A 18 -16.82 -13.47 40.63
C ILE A 18 -17.47 -12.39 39.76
N ALA A 19 -18.47 -11.69 40.30
CA ALA A 19 -19.08 -10.53 39.66
C ALA A 19 -18.05 -9.41 39.58
N ALA A 20 -17.51 -9.16 38.39
CA ALA A 20 -16.63 -8.03 38.11
C ALA A 20 -17.48 -6.76 37.91
N SER A 21 -17.37 -5.83 38.86
CA SER A 21 -17.92 -4.49 38.76
C SER A 21 -17.27 -3.75 37.57
N MET A 22 -18.06 -3.41 36.55
CA MET A 22 -17.67 -2.54 35.45
C MET A 22 -17.39 -1.14 36.01
N LEU A 23 -16.11 -0.84 36.22
CA LEU A 23 -15.60 0.53 36.31
C LEU A 23 -14.93 0.89 34.99
N LEU A 24 -14.92 2.21 34.73
CA LEU A 24 -14.27 2.94 33.64
C LEU A 24 -15.22 3.30 32.48
N GLY A 25 -16.07 4.28 32.77
CA GLY A 25 -16.48 5.25 31.77
C GLY A 25 -15.31 6.20 31.48
N SER A 26 -14.96 6.32 30.20
CA SER A 26 -14.39 7.50 29.55
C SER A 26 -14.36 7.22 28.05
N PHE A 27 -15.46 7.49 27.34
CA PHE A 27 -15.44 7.59 25.89
C PHE A 27 -15.12 9.04 25.53
N SER A 28 -13.85 9.31 25.21
CA SER A 28 -13.47 10.56 24.55
C SER A 28 -14.09 10.57 23.16
N THR A 29 -14.94 11.55 22.88
CA THR A 29 -15.49 11.78 21.54
C THR A 29 -14.39 12.40 20.66
N PHE A 30 -13.91 11.66 19.66
CA PHE A 30 -13.14 12.28 18.58
C PHE A 30 -14.11 13.02 17.65
N ALA A 31 -13.89 14.32 17.46
CA ALA A 31 -14.63 15.12 16.49
C ALA A 31 -14.32 14.60 15.08
N MET A 32 -15.34 14.10 14.38
CA MET A 32 -15.23 13.67 12.99
C MET A 32 -15.41 14.89 12.09
N ASN A 33 -14.33 15.35 11.45
CA ASN A 33 -14.42 16.35 10.39
C ASN A 33 -15.18 15.73 9.19
N PRO A 34 -16.25 16.35 8.68
CA PRO A 34 -16.88 15.87 7.45
C PRO A 34 -15.91 16.12 6.28
N LEU A 35 -15.43 15.03 5.69
CA LEU A 35 -14.73 15.04 4.41
C LEU A 35 -15.73 15.55 3.37
N VAL A 36 -15.49 16.76 2.86
CA VAL A 36 -16.18 17.30 1.70
C VAL A 36 -15.67 16.52 0.49
N PRO A 37 -16.51 15.74 -0.23
CA PRO A 37 -16.07 15.10 -1.45
C PRO A 37 -15.92 16.17 -2.52
N VAL A 38 -14.69 16.63 -2.75
CA VAL A 38 -14.37 17.41 -3.95
C VAL A 38 -14.45 16.46 -5.12
N THR A 39 -15.54 16.55 -5.87
CA THR A 39 -15.64 16.03 -7.22
C THR A 39 -14.61 16.77 -8.08
N THR A 40 -13.46 16.16 -8.30
CA THR A 40 -12.62 16.51 -9.44
C THR A 40 -12.23 15.19 -10.10
N ASN A 41 -12.84 14.97 -11.26
CA ASN A 41 -12.36 14.03 -12.25
C ASN A 41 -10.91 14.38 -12.58
N GLU A 42 -9.98 13.73 -11.92
CA GLU A 42 -8.61 13.55 -12.35
C GLU A 42 -8.01 12.52 -11.40
N THR A 43 -7.89 11.29 -11.89
CA THR A 43 -7.11 10.21 -11.28
C THR A 43 -5.62 10.59 -11.33
N VAL A 44 -5.25 11.69 -10.66
CA VAL A 44 -3.88 11.90 -10.24
C VAL A 44 -3.75 11.07 -8.97
N VAL A 45 -3.24 9.85 -9.14
CA VAL A 45 -2.66 9.10 -8.03
C VAL A 45 -1.51 9.98 -7.55
N VAL A 46 -1.80 10.84 -6.58
CA VAL A 46 -0.80 11.58 -5.82
C VAL A 46 -0.10 10.52 -4.97
N ILE A 47 0.93 9.91 -5.55
CA ILE A 47 2.04 9.37 -4.77
C ILE A 47 2.68 10.64 -4.22
N GLN A 48 2.49 10.93 -2.93
CA GLN A 48 2.79 12.24 -2.32
C GLN A 48 4.22 12.74 -2.55
N ASP A 49 5.13 11.89 -3.01
CA ASP A 49 6.55 12.19 -3.24
C ASP A 49 6.94 12.37 -4.72
N TYR A 50 6.07 12.01 -5.68
CA TYR A 50 6.43 12.00 -7.11
C TYR A 50 5.49 12.88 -7.95
N LYS A 51 6.07 13.88 -8.60
CA LYS A 51 5.39 14.80 -9.51
C LYS A 51 5.36 14.22 -10.93
N GLU A 52 4.18 14.11 -11.53
CA GLU A 52 4.06 13.70 -12.95
C GLU A 52 4.71 14.76 -13.86
N ILE A 53 5.57 14.29 -14.76
CA ILE A 53 6.26 15.10 -15.76
C ILE A 53 6.09 14.50 -17.15
N LYS A 54 6.34 15.29 -18.18
CA LYS A 54 6.33 14.78 -19.56
C LYS A 54 7.58 13.93 -19.80
N VAL A 55 7.46 12.93 -20.68
CA VAL A 55 8.60 12.12 -21.13
C VAL A 55 9.71 12.99 -21.75
N SER A 56 9.35 14.12 -22.36
CA SER A 56 10.30 15.11 -22.88
C SER A 56 11.11 15.85 -21.81
N GLU A 57 10.66 15.83 -20.55
CA GLU A 57 11.38 16.42 -19.40
C GLU A 57 12.32 15.42 -18.72
N LEU A 58 12.31 14.15 -19.17
CA LEU A 58 13.28 13.18 -18.70
C LEU A 58 14.68 13.57 -19.18
N PRO A 59 15.70 13.39 -18.33
CA PRO A 59 17.08 13.52 -18.74
C PRO A 59 17.37 12.59 -19.92
N LYS A 60 18.18 13.09 -20.86
CA LYS A 60 18.62 12.29 -22.02
C LYS A 60 19.23 10.95 -21.58
N ALA A 61 19.95 10.95 -20.46
CA ALA A 61 20.55 9.75 -19.90
C ALA A 61 19.50 8.68 -19.52
N VAL A 62 18.38 9.09 -18.93
CA VAL A 62 17.27 8.18 -18.57
C VAL A 62 16.58 7.66 -19.83
N THR A 63 16.33 8.51 -20.83
CA THR A 63 15.71 8.07 -22.09
C THR A 63 16.62 7.16 -22.90
N ASP A 64 17.93 7.43 -22.93
CA ASP A 64 18.91 6.61 -23.64
C ASP A 64 19.08 5.25 -22.94
N ALA A 65 19.11 5.21 -21.60
CA ALA A 65 19.10 3.97 -20.83
C ALA A 65 17.82 3.16 -21.10
N PHE A 66 16.65 3.82 -21.07
CA PHE A 66 15.37 3.15 -21.35
C PHE A 66 15.33 2.54 -22.75
N ALA A 67 15.74 3.29 -23.78
CA ALA A 67 15.76 2.80 -25.15
C ALA A 67 16.75 1.63 -25.35
N LYS A 68 17.80 1.55 -24.52
CA LYS A 68 18.82 0.51 -24.59
C LYS A 68 18.41 -0.77 -23.86
N ASP A 69 17.89 -0.63 -22.64
CA ASP A 69 17.53 -1.77 -21.79
C ASP A 69 16.12 -2.30 -22.08
N PHE A 70 15.20 -1.44 -22.55
CA PHE A 70 13.79 -1.75 -22.76
C PHE A 70 13.28 -1.33 -24.16
N PRO A 71 13.88 -1.82 -25.26
CA PRO A 71 13.54 -1.41 -26.63
C PRO A 71 12.11 -1.77 -27.06
N ASP A 72 11.54 -2.85 -26.50
CA ASP A 72 10.19 -3.33 -26.82
C ASP A 72 9.10 -2.75 -25.91
N SER A 73 9.47 -1.79 -25.06
CA SER A 73 8.60 -1.23 -24.03
C SER A 73 8.25 0.21 -24.32
N THR A 74 7.07 0.65 -23.88
CA THR A 74 6.62 2.04 -24.08
C THR A 74 6.43 2.74 -22.73
N ILE A 75 7.09 3.88 -22.55
CA ILE A 75 6.84 4.75 -21.40
C ILE A 75 5.46 5.37 -21.58
N THR A 76 4.54 5.05 -20.66
CA THR A 76 3.20 5.64 -20.64
C THR A 76 3.16 6.89 -19.78
N LYS A 77 3.89 6.87 -18.65
CA LYS A 77 3.95 7.99 -17.71
C LYS A 77 5.34 8.15 -17.12
N ALA A 78 5.70 9.38 -16.82
CA ALA A 78 6.96 9.73 -16.18
C ALA A 78 6.68 10.61 -14.96
N TYR A 79 7.46 10.41 -13.91
CA TYR A 79 7.35 11.14 -12.66
C TYR A 79 8.74 11.46 -12.13
N VAL A 80 8.87 12.54 -11.36
CA VAL A 80 10.12 12.96 -10.71
C VAL A 80 9.85 13.38 -9.27
N ASN A 81 10.75 13.05 -8.36
CA ASN A 81 10.69 13.54 -6.98
C ASN A 81 11.66 14.71 -6.73
N GLU A 82 11.64 15.27 -5.52
CA GLU A 82 12.54 16.36 -5.12
C GLU A 82 14.02 15.95 -5.08
N GLU A 83 14.30 14.65 -4.94
CA GLU A 83 15.66 14.09 -4.97
C GLU A 83 16.18 13.78 -6.38
N MET A 84 15.46 14.22 -7.43
CA MET A 84 15.80 13.93 -8.84
C MET A 84 15.85 12.43 -9.16
N LYS A 85 15.00 11.64 -8.49
CA LYS A 85 14.68 10.27 -8.86
C LYS A 85 13.49 10.27 -9.80
N TYR A 86 13.64 9.56 -10.90
CA TYR A 86 12.67 9.47 -11.97
C TYR A 86 11.96 8.13 -11.89
N LYS A 87 10.64 8.17 -11.77
CA LYS A 87 9.77 7.00 -11.80
C LYS A 87 9.09 6.92 -13.15
N LEU A 88 9.24 5.80 -13.83
CA LEU A 88 8.77 5.57 -15.19
C LEU A 88 7.75 4.45 -15.15
N SER A 89 6.51 4.74 -15.55
CA SER A 89 5.51 3.71 -15.78
C SER A 89 5.62 3.25 -17.22
N VAL A 90 5.88 1.97 -17.38
CA VAL A 90 6.24 1.36 -18.65
C VAL A 90 5.28 0.23 -18.92
N THR A 91 4.68 0.24 -20.10
CA THR A 91 3.81 -0.85 -20.55
C THR A 91 4.56 -1.68 -21.58
N THR A 92 4.62 -2.98 -21.29
CA THR A 92 5.10 -4.03 -22.18
C THR A 92 3.89 -4.80 -22.72
N PRO A 93 4.04 -5.63 -23.77
CA PRO A 93 2.96 -6.46 -24.28
C PRO A 93 2.34 -7.40 -23.24
N GLU A 94 3.12 -7.80 -22.22
CA GLU A 94 2.70 -8.76 -21.21
C GLU A 94 2.16 -8.09 -19.94
N SER A 95 2.69 -6.92 -19.56
CA SER A 95 2.33 -6.24 -18.30
C SER A 95 2.76 -4.77 -18.25
N THR A 96 2.24 -4.04 -17.27
CA THR A 96 2.75 -2.70 -16.92
C THR A 96 3.66 -2.80 -15.70
N THR A 97 4.90 -2.35 -15.86
CA THR A 97 5.95 -2.33 -14.83
C THR A 97 6.34 -0.89 -14.53
N THR A 98 6.81 -0.64 -13.32
CA THR A 98 7.35 0.66 -12.93
C THR A 98 8.86 0.54 -12.71
N LEU A 99 9.62 1.42 -13.36
CA LEU A 99 11.07 1.50 -13.26
C LEU A 99 11.47 2.79 -12.57
N TYR A 100 12.60 2.77 -11.88
CA TYR A 100 13.16 3.95 -11.23
C TYR A 100 14.57 4.20 -11.75
N ALA A 101 14.87 5.45 -12.07
CA ALA A 101 16.18 5.87 -12.55
C ALA A 101 16.61 7.16 -11.84
N ASN A 102 17.92 7.40 -11.75
CA ASN A 102 18.45 8.69 -11.32
C ASN A 102 18.64 9.66 -12.50
N GLU A 103 18.99 10.92 -12.21
CA GLU A 103 19.42 11.94 -13.18
C GLU A 103 20.42 11.42 -14.25
N LYS A 104 21.31 10.52 -13.84
CA LYS A 104 22.38 9.98 -14.68
C LYS A 104 21.92 8.82 -15.57
N GLY A 105 20.65 8.44 -15.52
CA GLY A 105 20.11 7.30 -16.25
C GLY A 105 20.52 5.94 -15.68
N GLU A 106 20.99 5.90 -14.43
CA GLU A 106 21.24 4.63 -13.75
C GLU A 106 19.95 4.14 -13.10
N TRP A 107 19.60 2.88 -13.37
CA TRP A 107 18.44 2.22 -12.76
C TRP A 107 18.69 2.01 -11.26
N ILE A 108 17.71 2.40 -10.46
CA ILE A 108 17.73 2.25 -9.00
C ILE A 108 16.54 1.41 -8.56
N GLU A 109 16.68 0.69 -7.45
CA GLU A 109 15.54 0.09 -6.75
C GLU A 109 15.02 1.08 -5.71
N GLU A 110 13.69 1.17 -5.59
CA GLU A 110 12.99 1.94 -4.55
C GLU A 110 12.33 1.01 -3.53
#